data_AF-A0A1Z8NF12-F1
#
_entry.id   AF-A0A1Z8NF12-F1
#
_cell.length_a   1.000
_cell.length_b   1.000
_cell.length_c   1.000
_cell.angle_alpha   90.00
_cell.angle_beta   90.00
_cell.angle_gamma   90.00
#
_symmetry.space_group_name_H-M   'P 1'
#
loop_
_entity.id
_entity.type
_entity.pdbx_description
1 polymer ?
#
loop_
_entity_poly.entity_id
_entity_poly.type
_entity_poly.pdbx_seq_one_letter_code
_entity_poly.pdbx_strand_id
1 'polypeptide(L)'
;MPGSRQQFNPEVVSDAPIEQPLVAEGQRPDPADFSPEELKELQRRFGVHGPQPALAQLITAGLDHWLPLRNQTLSRIETLVPAIRREALHRGINPMLLSAILYDEMQHAKPGEDSRFLVHSGLLQTHGPAQLGVEELMHQGLLPRDASPEQLEAAREELLDPERNVALLAGKMARLSKALGIPSQHQLQASNSHRDAHWIATLAYLHNGKLDYPTRILRYMQDPALHGLIYGQKRQPLAPMI
;
A
#
# COMPACT_ATOMS: atom_id res chain seq x y z
N MET A 1 40.77 37.03 58.52
CA MET A 1 41.32 36.26 57.37
C MET A 1 41.34 34.79 57.75
N PRO A 2 40.90 33.83 56.93
CA PRO A 2 39.72 33.76 56.06
C PRO A 2 38.76 32.61 56.47
N GLY A 3 37.50 32.71 56.02
CA GLY A 3 36.43 31.77 56.33
C GLY A 3 36.33 30.57 55.39
N SER A 4 35.72 29.51 55.91
CA SER A 4 35.41 28.25 55.23
C SER A 4 34.26 28.43 54.23
N ARG A 5 34.54 28.24 52.93
CA ARG A 5 33.52 27.99 51.89
C ARG A 5 33.73 26.59 51.35
N GLN A 6 32.80 25.68 51.65
CA GLN A 6 32.64 24.43 50.92
C GLN A 6 32.22 24.78 49.48
N GLN A 7 33.05 24.39 48.51
CA GLN A 7 32.75 24.50 47.09
C GLN A 7 31.80 23.37 46.68
N PHE A 8 30.67 23.79 46.09
CA PHE A 8 29.81 22.97 45.25
C PHE A 8 30.63 22.41 44.08
N ASN A 9 30.53 21.10 43.87
CA ASN A 9 31.04 20.42 42.68
C ASN A 9 29.82 20.12 41.78
N PRO A 10 29.66 20.76 40.60
CA PRO A 10 28.62 20.36 39.67
C PRO A 10 29.13 19.14 38.89
N GLU A 11 28.39 18.03 38.96
CA GLU A 11 28.58 16.88 38.09
C GLU A 11 28.45 17.31 36.62
N VAL A 12 29.51 17.10 35.86
CA VAL A 12 29.50 17.21 34.40
C VAL A 12 28.71 16.03 33.87
N VAL A 13 27.45 16.26 33.48
CA VAL A 13 26.65 15.32 32.70
C VAL A 13 27.27 15.28 31.30
N SER A 14 27.97 14.18 31.02
CA SER A 14 28.49 13.87 29.68
C SER A 14 27.32 13.55 28.75
N ASP A 15 27.00 14.47 27.84
CA ASP A 15 26.21 14.22 26.63
C ASP A 15 26.99 13.28 25.69
N ALA A 16 26.89 11.98 25.93
CA ALA A 16 27.25 10.98 24.93
C ALA A 16 25.99 10.67 24.12
N PRO A 17 26.03 10.71 22.77
CA PRO A 17 24.91 10.25 21.96
C PRO A 17 24.66 8.77 22.27
N ILE A 18 23.42 8.43 22.58
CA ILE A 18 22.97 7.04 22.69
C ILE A 18 23.12 6.42 21.30
N GLU A 19 24.24 5.74 21.06
CA GLU A 19 24.40 4.86 19.91
C GLU A 19 23.35 3.76 20.02
N GLN A 20 22.32 3.83 19.18
CA GLN A 20 21.38 2.73 19.02
C GLN A 20 22.16 1.53 18.47
N PRO A 21 22.09 0.35 19.12
CA PRO A 21 22.86 -0.80 18.68
C PRO A 21 22.46 -1.18 17.24
N LEU A 22 23.48 -1.30 16.40
CA LEU A 22 23.37 -1.78 15.02
C LEU A 22 22.89 -3.24 15.07
N VAL A 23 21.57 -3.45 15.08
CA VAL A 23 20.99 -4.79 14.95
C VAL A 23 21.34 -5.28 13.55
N ALA A 24 22.17 -6.32 13.45
CA ALA A 24 22.63 -6.88 12.18
C ALA A 24 21.42 -7.19 11.28
N GLU A 25 21.51 -6.82 9.99
CA GLU A 25 20.41 -6.88 9.00
C GLU A 25 19.81 -8.30 8.80
N GLY A 26 20.41 -9.35 9.38
CA GLY A 26 19.90 -10.73 9.35
C GLY A 26 19.19 -11.24 10.62
N GLN A 27 18.99 -10.40 11.65
CA GLN A 27 18.30 -10.79 12.90
C GLN A 27 16.91 -10.17 13.07
N ARG A 28 16.51 -9.25 12.19
CA ARG A 28 15.17 -8.66 12.23
C ARG A 28 14.18 -9.62 11.56
N PRO A 29 13.02 -9.89 12.18
CA PRO A 29 11.97 -10.70 11.56
C PRO A 29 11.52 -10.07 10.25
N ASP A 30 10.96 -10.85 9.32
CA ASP A 30 10.43 -10.29 8.07
C ASP A 30 9.40 -9.21 8.44
N PRO A 31 9.45 -7.99 7.87
CA PRO A 31 8.43 -6.96 8.12
C PRO A 31 7.00 -7.43 7.77
N ALA A 32 6.83 -8.48 6.97
CA ALA A 32 5.55 -9.11 6.69
C ALA A 32 5.15 -10.22 7.69
N ASP A 33 5.99 -10.55 8.68
CA ASP A 33 5.66 -11.50 9.74
C ASP A 33 4.80 -10.81 10.82
N PHE A 34 3.55 -11.24 10.94
CA PHE A 34 2.63 -10.76 11.98
C PHE A 34 2.60 -11.73 13.16
N SER A 35 2.70 -11.19 14.38
CA SER A 35 2.49 -12.00 15.58
C SER A 35 1.01 -12.41 15.74
N PRO A 36 0.69 -13.52 16.42
CA PRO A 36 -0.69 -13.90 16.70
C PRO A 36 -1.48 -12.82 17.46
N GLU A 37 -0.82 -12.12 18.40
CA GLU A 37 -1.40 -11.03 19.18
C GLU A 37 -1.74 -9.83 18.29
N GLU A 38 -0.85 -9.50 17.36
CA GLU A 38 -1.07 -8.45 16.38
C GLU A 38 -2.22 -8.79 15.44
N LEU A 39 -2.28 -10.00 14.89
CA LEU A 39 -3.40 -10.44 14.05
C LEU A 39 -4.74 -10.39 14.79
N LYS A 40 -4.76 -10.78 16.06
CA LYS A 40 -5.94 -10.65 16.91
C LYS A 40 -6.36 -9.20 17.08
N GLU A 41 -5.41 -8.28 17.26
CA GLU A 41 -5.70 -6.86 17.39
C GLU A 41 -6.18 -6.24 16.07
N LEU A 42 -5.57 -6.62 14.94
CA LEU A 42 -6.00 -6.20 13.61
C LEU A 42 -7.40 -6.72 13.29
N GLN A 43 -7.70 -7.98 13.61
CA GLN A 43 -9.05 -8.53 13.47
C GLN A 43 -10.05 -7.79 14.36
N ARG A 44 -9.70 -7.49 15.61
CA ARG A 44 -10.57 -6.76 16.54
C ARG A 44 -10.88 -5.33 16.06
N ARG A 45 -9.90 -4.63 15.49
CA ARG A 45 -10.03 -3.23 15.06
C ARG A 45 -10.63 -3.07 13.66
N PHE A 46 -10.34 -4.00 12.76
CA PHE A 46 -10.61 -3.84 11.33
C PHE A 46 -11.43 -4.99 10.72
N GLY A 47 -11.69 -6.07 11.45
CA GLY A 47 -12.56 -7.16 10.99
C GLY A 47 -11.97 -8.07 9.91
N VAL A 48 -10.65 -8.06 9.70
CA VAL A 48 -9.98 -8.87 8.66
C VAL A 48 -10.12 -10.37 8.90
N HIS A 49 -10.32 -11.14 7.82
CA HIS A 49 -10.41 -12.61 7.88
C HIS A 49 -9.03 -13.27 7.91
N GLY A 50 -8.96 -14.44 8.56
CA GLY A 50 -7.75 -15.27 8.64
C GLY A 50 -7.34 -15.95 7.32
N PRO A 51 -6.21 -16.69 7.30
CA PRO A 51 -5.53 -17.10 6.07
C PRO A 51 -6.36 -17.99 5.12
N GLN A 52 -6.09 -17.85 3.81
CA GLN A 52 -6.63 -18.67 2.73
C GLN A 52 -5.97 -20.07 2.69
N PRO A 53 -6.62 -21.13 2.15
CA PRO A 53 -6.04 -22.46 2.04
C PRO A 53 -4.80 -22.51 1.12
N ALA A 54 -3.81 -23.34 1.50
CA ALA A 54 -2.49 -23.45 0.86
C ALA A 54 -2.48 -23.72 -0.66
N LEU A 55 -3.53 -24.36 -1.20
CA LEU A 55 -3.65 -24.62 -2.65
C LEU A 55 -3.81 -23.34 -3.48
N ALA A 56 -4.39 -22.28 -2.92
CA ALA A 56 -4.51 -20.99 -3.60
C ALA A 56 -3.14 -20.29 -3.76
N GLN A 57 -2.20 -20.53 -2.84
CA GLN A 57 -0.87 -19.89 -2.83
C GLN A 57 0.05 -20.42 -3.93
N LEU A 58 -0.07 -21.71 -4.29
CA LEU A 58 0.76 -22.33 -5.34
C LEU A 58 0.40 -21.83 -6.75
N ILE A 59 -0.86 -21.48 -7.01
CA ILE A 59 -1.31 -20.98 -8.31
C ILE A 59 -0.79 -19.55 -8.55
N THR A 60 -0.74 -18.73 -7.51
CA THR A 60 -0.21 -17.35 -7.53
C THR A 60 1.26 -17.29 -7.95
N ALA A 61 2.11 -18.18 -7.42
CA ALA A 61 3.54 -18.21 -7.74
C ALA A 61 3.86 -18.57 -9.22
N GLY A 62 2.98 -19.32 -9.89
CA GLY A 62 3.15 -19.70 -11.29
C GLY A 62 2.87 -18.57 -12.29
N LEU A 63 1.95 -17.66 -11.96
CA LEU A 63 1.55 -16.53 -12.81
C LEU A 63 2.55 -15.36 -12.76
N ASP A 64 3.28 -15.21 -11.65
CA ASP A 64 4.30 -14.17 -11.44
C ASP A 64 5.39 -14.16 -12.53
N HIS A 65 5.65 -15.31 -13.16
CA HIS A 65 6.73 -15.51 -14.12
C HIS A 65 6.31 -15.36 -15.59
N TRP A 66 5.03 -15.08 -15.86
CA TRP A 66 4.55 -14.98 -17.24
C TRP A 66 4.83 -13.59 -17.83
N LEU A 67 5.97 -13.48 -18.53
CA LEU A 67 6.50 -12.24 -19.12
C LEU A 67 5.49 -11.42 -19.97
N PRO A 68 4.62 -12.01 -20.81
CA PRO A 68 3.64 -11.25 -21.58
C PRO A 68 2.62 -10.50 -20.68
N LEU A 69 2.11 -11.18 -19.65
CA LEU A 69 1.18 -10.60 -18.68
C LEU A 69 1.88 -9.50 -17.88
N ARG A 70 3.11 -9.73 -17.43
CA ARG A 70 3.92 -8.71 -16.76
C ARG A 70 4.07 -7.42 -17.60
N ASN A 71 4.40 -7.54 -18.89
CA ASN A 71 4.55 -6.36 -19.76
C ASN A 71 3.23 -5.62 -19.97
N GLN A 72 2.12 -6.37 -20.11
CA GLN A 72 0.79 -5.77 -20.22
C GLN A 72 0.40 -5.03 -18.94
N THR A 73 0.64 -5.62 -17.77
CA THR A 73 0.41 -4.99 -16.47
C THR A 73 1.23 -3.72 -16.33
N LEU A 74 2.53 -3.75 -16.65
CA LEU A 74 3.39 -2.56 -16.62
C LEU A 74 2.89 -1.45 -17.55
N SER A 75 2.42 -1.80 -18.75
CA SER A 75 1.83 -0.82 -19.68
C SER A 75 0.54 -0.20 -19.15
N ARG A 76 -0.34 -0.99 -18.50
CA ARG A 76 -1.54 -0.48 -17.82
C ARG A 76 -1.17 0.43 -16.64
N ILE A 77 -0.13 0.09 -15.88
CA ILE A 77 0.36 0.97 -14.80
C ILE A 77 0.93 2.26 -15.37
N GLU A 78 1.65 2.22 -16.49
CA GLU A 78 2.22 3.41 -17.13
C GLU A 78 1.15 4.47 -17.44
N THR A 79 -0.02 4.04 -17.94
CA THR A 79 -1.12 4.97 -18.24
C THR A 79 -1.71 5.61 -16.98
N LEU A 80 -1.60 4.96 -15.82
CA LEU A 80 -2.11 5.44 -14.54
C LEU A 80 -1.11 6.28 -13.74
N VAL A 81 0.16 6.35 -14.14
CA VAL A 81 1.21 7.10 -13.42
C VAL A 81 0.80 8.54 -13.07
N PRO A 82 0.16 9.33 -13.97
CA PRO A 82 -0.28 10.67 -13.63
C PRO A 82 -1.27 10.69 -12.46
N ALA A 83 -2.26 9.80 -12.46
CA ALA A 83 -3.24 9.67 -11.40
C ALA A 83 -2.59 9.16 -10.10
N ILE A 84 -1.72 8.15 -10.19
CA ILE A 84 -1.00 7.59 -9.03
C ILE A 84 -0.20 8.68 -8.33
N ARG A 85 0.60 9.45 -9.09
CA ARG A 85 1.43 10.53 -8.52
C ARG A 85 0.57 11.63 -7.90
N ARG A 86 -0.50 12.05 -8.58
CA ARG A 86 -1.43 13.09 -8.10
C ARG A 86 -2.08 12.67 -6.78
N GLU A 87 -2.68 11.49 -6.73
CA GLU A 87 -3.41 11.01 -5.55
C GLU A 87 -2.46 10.65 -4.40
N ALA A 88 -1.30 10.07 -4.69
CA ALA A 88 -0.26 9.82 -3.70
C ALA A 88 0.21 11.11 -3.03
N LEU A 89 0.51 12.14 -3.82
CA LEU A 89 0.93 13.44 -3.31
C LEU A 89 -0.17 14.10 -2.47
N HIS A 90 -1.40 14.15 -2.98
CA HIS A 90 -2.53 14.78 -2.30
C HIS A 90 -2.83 14.15 -0.92
N ARG A 91 -2.53 12.85 -0.76
CA ARG A 91 -2.90 12.09 0.44
C ARG A 91 -1.70 11.68 1.29
N GLY A 92 -0.49 12.09 0.92
CA GLY A 92 0.74 11.73 1.64
C GLY A 92 1.07 10.23 1.62
N ILE A 93 0.68 9.52 0.56
CA ILE A 93 0.92 8.08 0.41
C ILE A 93 2.17 7.85 -0.44
N ASN A 94 2.91 6.79 -0.14
CA ASN A 94 4.02 6.36 -1.00
C ASN A 94 3.44 5.87 -2.35
N PRO A 95 3.78 6.49 -3.49
CA PRO A 95 3.24 6.08 -4.79
C PRO A 95 3.63 4.64 -5.14
N MET A 96 4.77 4.13 -4.68
CA MET A 96 5.15 2.72 -4.90
C MET A 96 4.23 1.74 -4.21
N LEU A 97 3.65 2.08 -3.04
CA LEU A 97 2.66 1.21 -2.39
C LEU A 97 1.41 1.09 -3.26
N LEU A 98 0.91 2.21 -3.78
CA LEU A 98 -0.25 2.21 -4.69
C LEU A 98 0.05 1.42 -5.95
N SER A 99 1.22 1.64 -6.56
CA SER A 99 1.63 0.94 -7.76
C SER A 99 1.82 -0.55 -7.56
N ALA A 100 2.38 -0.98 -6.42
CA ALA A 100 2.57 -2.39 -6.10
C ALA A 100 1.24 -3.12 -5.90
N ILE A 101 0.27 -2.49 -5.22
CA ILE A 101 -1.08 -3.02 -5.07
C ILE A 101 -1.76 -3.14 -6.43
N LEU A 102 -1.81 -2.06 -7.21
CA LEU A 102 -2.42 -2.07 -8.54
C LEU A 102 -1.76 -3.11 -9.46
N TYR A 103 -0.44 -3.27 -9.37
CA TYR A 103 0.29 -4.28 -10.13
C TYR A 103 -0.14 -5.69 -9.73
N ASP A 104 -0.17 -6.04 -8.44
CA ASP A 104 -0.61 -7.37 -7.98
C ASP A 104 -2.05 -7.66 -8.42
N GLU A 105 -2.97 -6.71 -8.21
CA GLU A 105 -4.39 -6.89 -8.54
C GLU A 105 -4.60 -7.04 -10.06
N MET A 106 -3.90 -6.27 -10.90
CA MET A 106 -3.97 -6.43 -12.36
C MET A 106 -3.31 -7.71 -12.86
N GLN A 107 -2.23 -8.16 -12.22
CA GLN A 107 -1.52 -9.40 -12.56
C GLN A 107 -2.36 -10.64 -12.22
N HIS A 108 -3.16 -10.57 -11.15
CA HIS A 108 -3.96 -11.70 -10.65
C HIS A 108 -5.46 -11.59 -10.95
N ALA A 109 -5.89 -10.53 -11.65
CA ALA A 109 -7.27 -10.37 -12.10
C ALA A 109 -7.70 -11.62 -12.89
N LYS A 110 -8.80 -12.25 -12.48
CA LYS A 110 -9.27 -13.44 -13.19
C LYS A 110 -9.83 -13.02 -14.56
N PRO A 111 -9.61 -13.82 -15.62
CA PRO A 111 -10.19 -13.54 -16.92
C PRO A 111 -11.71 -13.36 -16.83
N GLY A 112 -12.21 -12.17 -17.16
CA GLY A 112 -13.63 -11.82 -17.16
C GLY A 112 -14.11 -10.92 -16.01
N GLU A 113 -13.31 -10.68 -14.95
CA GLU A 113 -13.72 -9.79 -13.83
C GLU A 113 -13.96 -8.33 -14.27
N ASP A 114 -13.30 -7.86 -15.33
CA ASP A 114 -13.49 -6.53 -15.94
C ASP A 114 -14.70 -6.45 -16.90
N SER A 115 -15.48 -7.54 -17.05
CA SER A 115 -16.64 -7.55 -17.95
C SER A 115 -17.82 -6.79 -17.33
N ARG A 116 -18.26 -5.72 -18.00
CA ARG A 116 -19.47 -4.94 -17.63
C ARG A 116 -20.68 -5.82 -17.30
N PHE A 117 -20.81 -6.97 -17.96
CA PHE A 117 -21.92 -7.92 -17.73
C PHE A 117 -21.94 -8.50 -16.30
N LEU A 118 -20.78 -8.72 -15.66
CA LEU A 118 -20.72 -9.26 -14.29
C LEU A 118 -20.91 -8.17 -13.23
N VAL A 119 -20.61 -6.90 -13.55
CA VAL A 119 -20.78 -5.74 -12.66
C VAL A 119 -22.24 -5.48 -12.30
N HIS A 120 -23.16 -5.64 -13.26
CA HIS A 120 -24.61 -5.48 -13.03
C HIS A 120 -25.28 -6.73 -12.40
N SER A 121 -24.56 -7.86 -12.28
CA SER A 121 -25.13 -9.09 -11.72
C SER A 121 -25.15 -9.13 -10.18
N GLY A 122 -24.40 -8.24 -9.52
CA GLY A 122 -24.22 -8.26 -8.06
C GLY A 122 -23.36 -9.42 -7.52
N LEU A 123 -22.86 -10.32 -8.39
CA LEU A 123 -22.08 -11.50 -8.00
C LEU A 123 -20.62 -11.19 -7.66
N LEU A 124 -20.09 -10.05 -8.11
CA LEU A 124 -18.79 -9.53 -7.72
C LEU A 124 -18.98 -8.36 -6.74
N GLN A 125 -18.31 -8.44 -5.60
CA GLN A 125 -18.33 -7.40 -4.56
C GLN A 125 -17.26 -6.32 -4.79
N THR A 126 -16.22 -6.65 -5.57
CA THR A 126 -15.05 -5.81 -5.87
C THR A 126 -14.89 -5.62 -7.38
N HIS A 127 -14.42 -4.45 -7.79
CA HIS A 127 -14.42 -4.01 -9.19
C HIS A 127 -13.16 -3.19 -9.50
N GLY A 128 -12.76 -3.19 -10.77
CA GLY A 128 -11.66 -2.37 -11.28
C GLY A 128 -10.27 -2.83 -10.86
N PRO A 129 -9.21 -2.11 -11.28
CA PRO A 129 -7.82 -2.53 -11.12
C PRO A 129 -7.33 -2.56 -9.66
N ALA A 130 -8.07 -1.96 -8.73
CA ALA A 130 -7.76 -2.00 -7.30
C ALA A 130 -8.67 -2.97 -6.52
N GLN A 131 -9.53 -3.72 -7.23
CA GLN A 131 -10.52 -4.63 -6.65
C GLN A 131 -11.29 -3.97 -5.50
N LEU A 132 -11.80 -2.76 -5.74
CA LEU A 132 -12.52 -2.00 -4.74
C LEU A 132 -14.03 -2.21 -4.89
N GLY A 133 -14.71 -2.40 -3.77
CA GLY A 133 -16.16 -2.51 -3.72
C GLY A 133 -16.84 -1.18 -3.45
N VAL A 134 -18.16 -1.16 -3.66
CA VAL A 134 -19.02 -0.01 -3.35
C VAL A 134 -18.94 0.39 -1.86
N GLU A 135 -18.66 -0.56 -0.98
CA GLU A 135 -18.45 -0.30 0.45
C GLU A 135 -17.28 0.66 0.72
N GLU A 136 -16.23 0.66 -0.11
CA GLU A 136 -15.13 1.61 0.06
C GLU A 136 -15.57 3.05 -0.25
N LEU A 137 -16.50 3.25 -1.20
CA LEU A 137 -17.12 4.57 -1.43
C LEU A 137 -17.87 5.03 -0.18
N MET A 138 -18.58 4.13 0.51
CA MET A 138 -19.27 4.45 1.77
C MET A 138 -18.29 4.78 2.89
N HIS A 139 -17.20 4.02 3.03
CA HIS A 139 -16.16 4.29 4.02
C HIS A 139 -15.46 5.64 3.83
N GLN A 140 -15.41 6.14 2.60
CA GLN A 140 -14.84 7.43 2.26
C GLN A 140 -15.87 8.57 2.22
N GLY A 141 -17.15 8.29 2.54
CA GLY A 141 -18.22 9.27 2.52
C GLY A 141 -18.62 9.74 1.11
N LEU A 142 -18.24 8.98 0.08
CA LEU A 142 -18.57 9.23 -1.32
C LEU A 142 -19.92 8.63 -1.71
N LEU A 143 -20.44 7.70 -0.90
CA LEU A 143 -21.76 7.11 -1.04
C LEU A 143 -22.46 7.02 0.33
N PRO A 144 -23.76 7.37 0.45
CA PRO A 144 -24.51 7.18 1.68
C PRO A 144 -24.59 5.71 2.09
N ARG A 145 -24.75 5.43 3.39
CA ARG A 145 -24.90 4.05 3.89
C ARG A 145 -26.25 3.42 3.54
N ASP A 146 -27.24 4.26 3.29
CA ASP A 146 -28.62 3.96 2.91
C ASP A 146 -28.86 4.24 1.42
N ALA A 147 -27.82 4.11 0.59
CA ALA A 147 -27.88 4.42 -0.84
C ALA A 147 -28.99 3.65 -1.55
N SER A 148 -29.71 4.34 -2.44
CA SER A 148 -30.73 3.73 -3.28
C SER A 148 -30.11 2.76 -4.30
N PRO A 149 -30.91 1.83 -4.88
CA PRO A 149 -30.44 0.95 -5.94
C PRO A 149 -29.77 1.69 -7.12
N GLU A 150 -30.32 2.83 -7.52
CA GLU A 150 -29.79 3.67 -8.60
C GLU A 150 -28.43 4.27 -8.23
N GLN A 151 -28.27 4.70 -6.97
CA GLN A 151 -26.99 5.21 -6.47
C GLN A 151 -25.93 4.09 -6.38
N LEU A 152 -26.33 2.88 -6.01
CA LEU A 152 -25.46 1.70 -6.00
C LEU A 152 -25.01 1.32 -7.41
N GLU A 153 -25.89 1.43 -8.40
CA GLU A 153 -25.55 1.17 -9.80
C GLU A 153 -24.58 2.22 -10.35
N ALA A 154 -24.86 3.51 -10.14
CA ALA A 154 -23.95 4.59 -10.52
C ALA A 154 -22.57 4.44 -9.85
N ALA A 155 -22.53 4.05 -8.57
CA ALA A 155 -21.30 3.76 -7.85
C ALA A 155 -20.50 2.59 -8.49
N ARG A 156 -21.18 1.55 -8.97
CA ARG A 156 -20.53 0.44 -9.69
C ARG A 156 -19.95 0.88 -11.03
N GLU A 157 -20.65 1.74 -11.76
CA GLU A 157 -20.11 2.33 -13.00
C GLU A 157 -18.88 3.18 -12.73
N GLU A 158 -18.87 3.93 -11.62
CA GLU A 158 -17.72 4.74 -11.20
C GLU A 158 -16.48 3.87 -10.94
N LEU A 159 -16.67 2.66 -10.41
CA LEU A 159 -15.60 1.68 -10.18
C LEU A 159 -15.05 1.06 -11.48
N LEU A 160 -15.63 1.35 -12.65
CA LEU A 160 -15.04 0.97 -13.94
C LEU A 160 -13.97 1.95 -14.40
N ASP A 161 -13.92 3.17 -13.86
CA ASP A 161 -12.90 4.16 -14.20
C ASP A 161 -11.56 3.83 -13.48
N PRO A 162 -10.50 3.50 -14.23
CA PRO A 162 -9.19 3.20 -13.64
C PRO A 162 -8.59 4.36 -12.84
N GLU A 163 -8.75 5.62 -13.26
CA GLU A 163 -8.24 6.76 -12.50
C GLU A 163 -9.00 6.93 -11.19
N ARG A 164 -10.32 6.70 -11.22
CA ARG A 164 -11.12 6.73 -10.00
C ARG A 164 -10.72 5.63 -9.03
N ASN A 165 -10.43 4.43 -9.53
CA ASN A 165 -9.91 3.33 -8.71
C ASN A 165 -8.61 3.72 -8.01
N VAL A 166 -7.70 4.41 -8.69
CA VAL A 166 -6.46 4.92 -8.08
C VAL A 166 -6.78 5.89 -6.94
N ALA A 167 -7.71 6.83 -7.15
CA ALA A 167 -8.11 7.80 -6.12
C ALA A 167 -8.76 7.13 -4.91
N LEU A 168 -9.61 6.13 -5.13
CA LEU A 168 -10.24 5.35 -4.06
C LEU A 168 -9.22 4.51 -3.30
N LEU A 169 -8.28 3.87 -3.99
CA LEU A 169 -7.20 3.11 -3.34
C LEU A 169 -6.35 4.03 -2.46
N ALA A 170 -5.95 5.18 -2.98
CA ALA A 170 -5.19 6.17 -2.22
C ALA A 170 -5.98 6.68 -1.01
N GLY A 171 -7.29 6.88 -1.16
CA GLY A 171 -8.20 7.21 -0.05
C GLY A 171 -8.27 6.11 1.02
N LYS A 172 -8.39 4.85 0.60
CA LYS A 172 -8.37 3.68 1.51
C LYS A 172 -7.07 3.63 2.29
N MET A 173 -5.93 3.78 1.60
CA MET A 173 -4.60 3.79 2.25
C MET A 173 -4.48 4.93 3.27
N ALA A 174 -4.90 6.15 2.92
CA ALA A 174 -4.85 7.28 3.84
C ALA A 174 -5.73 7.08 5.08
N ARG A 175 -6.95 6.54 4.88
CA ARG A 175 -7.88 6.21 5.97
C ARG A 175 -7.30 5.15 6.90
N LEU A 176 -6.72 4.08 6.35
CA LEU A 176 -6.09 3.01 7.12
C LEU A 176 -4.83 3.50 7.84
N SER A 177 -3.98 4.29 7.19
CA SER A 177 -2.80 4.91 7.82
C SER A 177 -3.19 5.73 9.04
N LYS A 178 -4.22 6.58 8.91
CA LYS A 178 -4.77 7.36 10.04
C LYS A 178 -5.30 6.44 11.14
N ALA A 179 -6.05 5.41 10.78
CA ALA A 179 -6.63 4.48 11.75
C ALA A 179 -5.57 3.67 12.50
N LEU A 180 -4.43 3.36 11.86
CA LEU A 180 -3.27 2.71 12.46
C LEU A 180 -2.42 3.67 13.32
N GLY A 181 -2.64 4.97 13.23
CA GLY A 181 -1.83 5.97 13.94
C GLY A 181 -0.48 6.27 13.26
N ILE A 182 -0.36 6.00 11.96
CA ILE A 182 0.84 6.35 11.20
C ILE A 182 0.93 7.89 11.11
N PRO A 183 2.10 8.50 11.42
CA PRO A 183 2.24 9.96 11.40
C PRO A 183 1.95 10.54 10.01
N SER A 184 1.12 11.58 9.94
CA SER A 184 0.55 12.10 8.67
C SER A 184 1.56 12.76 7.72
N GLN A 185 2.73 13.15 8.22
CA GLN A 185 3.82 13.73 7.43
C GLN A 185 4.94 12.73 7.13
N HIS A 186 4.77 11.48 7.57
CA HIS A 186 5.77 10.44 7.42
C HIS A 186 5.47 9.61 6.17
N GLN A 187 6.23 9.85 5.10
CA GLN A 187 6.15 8.99 3.93
C GLN A 187 6.85 7.67 4.23
N LEU A 188 6.10 6.57 4.21
CA LEU A 188 6.62 5.24 4.51
C LEU A 188 7.69 4.81 3.50
N GLN A 189 8.88 4.43 3.99
CA GLN A 189 10.01 3.96 3.15
C GLN A 189 10.46 2.54 3.55
N ALA A 190 10.00 1.54 2.79
CA ALA A 190 10.34 0.14 3.06
C ALA A 190 11.85 -0.16 3.03
N SER A 191 12.63 0.53 2.17
CA SER A 191 14.06 0.28 1.99
C SER A 191 14.93 0.72 3.17
N ASN A 192 14.48 1.72 3.94
CA ASN A 192 15.32 2.42 4.91
C ASN A 192 14.81 2.28 6.35
N SER A 193 13.62 1.71 6.56
CA SER A 193 13.00 1.56 7.86
C SER A 193 12.22 0.25 7.93
N HIS A 194 12.67 -0.67 8.78
CA HIS A 194 11.96 -1.93 9.04
C HIS A 194 10.54 -1.67 9.57
N ARG A 195 10.39 -0.67 10.45
CA ARG A 195 9.09 -0.23 10.96
C ARG A 195 8.18 0.26 9.83
N ASP A 196 8.72 1.00 8.86
CA ASP A 196 7.95 1.48 7.72
C ASP A 196 7.56 0.34 6.78
N ALA A 197 8.48 -0.61 6.55
CA ALA A 197 8.18 -1.82 5.79
C ALA A 197 7.06 -2.62 6.46
N HIS A 198 7.07 -2.71 7.79
CA HIS A 198 6.02 -3.39 8.55
C HIS A 198 4.67 -2.63 8.53
N TRP A 199 4.69 -1.29 8.58
CA TRP A 199 3.47 -0.49 8.35
C TRP A 199 2.92 -0.68 6.94
N ILE A 200 3.78 -0.71 5.93
CA ILE A 200 3.41 -1.01 4.55
C ILE A 200 2.79 -2.41 4.46
N ALA A 201 3.42 -3.41 5.08
CA ALA A 201 2.91 -4.77 5.13
C ALA A 201 1.52 -4.83 5.79
N THR A 202 1.33 -4.10 6.89
CA THR A 202 0.05 -3.99 7.60
C THR A 202 -1.02 -3.36 6.72
N LEU A 203 -0.70 -2.28 6.01
CA LEU A 203 -1.62 -1.63 5.07
C LEU A 203 -2.03 -2.57 3.93
N ALA A 204 -1.08 -3.32 3.37
CA ALA A 204 -1.34 -4.34 2.35
C ALA A 204 -2.22 -5.48 2.89
N TYR A 205 -1.95 -5.95 4.11
CA TYR A 205 -2.76 -6.97 4.77
C TYR A 205 -4.19 -6.47 5.00
N LEU A 206 -4.38 -5.24 5.50
CA LEU A 206 -5.70 -4.64 5.68
C LEU A 206 -6.42 -4.35 4.35
N HIS A 207 -5.67 -4.22 3.25
CA HIS A 207 -6.25 -4.06 1.93
C HIS A 207 -6.89 -5.36 1.42
N ASN A 208 -6.16 -6.48 1.49
CA ASN A 208 -6.49 -7.74 0.82
C ASN A 208 -6.97 -8.86 1.76
N GLY A 209 -6.54 -8.83 3.03
CA GLY A 209 -6.90 -9.79 4.08
C GLY A 209 -6.09 -11.10 4.08
N LYS A 210 -5.14 -11.28 3.16
CA LYS A 210 -4.33 -12.51 3.05
C LYS A 210 -2.91 -12.29 3.57
N LEU A 211 -2.36 -13.27 4.31
CA LEU A 211 -1.04 -13.15 4.95
C LEU A 211 0.15 -13.22 3.97
N ASP A 212 -0.04 -13.81 2.80
CA ASP A 212 0.99 -13.90 1.75
C ASP A 212 1.04 -12.64 0.85
N TYR A 213 0.00 -11.81 0.90
CA TYR A 213 -0.12 -10.59 0.11
C TYR A 213 0.93 -9.52 0.50
N PRO A 214 1.16 -9.20 1.79
CA PRO A 214 2.17 -8.23 2.21
C PRO A 214 3.57 -8.49 1.67
N THR A 215 4.03 -9.75 1.71
CA THR A 215 5.34 -10.13 1.18
C THR A 215 5.43 -9.89 -0.33
N ARG A 216 4.36 -10.14 -1.10
CA ARG A 216 4.33 -9.82 -2.54
C ARG A 216 4.39 -8.31 -2.77
N ILE A 217 3.62 -7.52 -2.03
CA ILE A 217 3.63 -6.06 -2.16
C ILE A 217 5.02 -5.50 -1.87
N LEU A 218 5.67 -5.91 -0.77
CA LEU A 218 7.03 -5.47 -0.46
C LEU A 218 8.05 -5.88 -1.55
N ARG A 219 7.84 -7.01 -2.21
CA ARG A 219 8.65 -7.47 -3.34
C ARG A 219 8.44 -6.59 -4.58
N TYR A 220 7.18 -6.31 -4.97
CA TYR A 220 6.90 -5.46 -6.13
C TYR A 220 7.31 -4.00 -5.88
N MET A 221 7.27 -3.54 -4.63
CA MET A 221 7.82 -2.23 -4.26
C MET A 221 9.33 -2.12 -4.48
N GLN A 222 10.04 -3.23 -4.71
CA GLN A 222 11.46 -3.25 -5.07
C GLN A 222 11.68 -3.53 -6.57
N ASP A 223 10.61 -3.68 -7.37
CA ASP A 223 10.72 -3.99 -8.78
C ASP A 223 11.33 -2.81 -9.56
N PRO A 224 12.48 -3.01 -10.25
CA PRO A 224 13.15 -1.91 -10.95
C PRO A 224 12.32 -1.31 -12.10
N ALA A 225 11.51 -2.13 -12.78
CA ALA A 225 10.67 -1.64 -13.87
C ALA A 225 9.54 -0.76 -13.32
N LEU A 226 8.91 -1.20 -12.23
CA LEU A 226 7.87 -0.41 -11.56
C LEU A 226 8.45 0.90 -11.00
N HIS A 227 9.63 0.85 -10.37
CA HIS A 227 10.37 2.04 -9.96
C HIS A 227 10.66 2.99 -11.13
N GLY A 228 11.09 2.45 -12.27
CA GLY A 228 11.34 3.21 -13.50
C GLY A 228 10.09 3.93 -14.00
N LEU A 229 8.91 3.32 -13.93
CA LEU A 229 7.64 3.97 -14.29
C LEU A 229 7.28 5.10 -13.31
N ILE A 230 7.43 4.85 -12.01
CA ILE A 230 6.95 5.77 -10.97
C ILE A 230 7.89 6.94 -10.72
N TYR A 231 9.20 6.74 -10.81
CA TYR A 231 10.19 7.80 -10.53
C TYR A 231 11.03 8.20 -11.73
N GLY A 232 10.99 7.43 -12.82
CA GLY A 232 11.70 7.78 -14.04
C GLY A 232 11.27 9.13 -14.59
N GLN A 233 12.26 9.92 -15.01
CA GLN A 233 12.04 11.13 -15.79
C GLN A 233 12.04 10.73 -17.27
N LYS A 234 10.92 10.93 -17.97
CA LYS A 234 10.93 10.90 -19.45
C LYS A 234 11.74 12.10 -19.92
N ARG A 235 13.02 11.89 -20.23
CA ARG A 235 13.80 12.89 -20.96
C ARG A 235 13.17 13.04 -22.33
N GLN A 236 12.67 14.24 -22.64
CA GLN A 236 12.30 14.55 -24.03
C GLN A 236 13.57 14.35 -24.88
N PRO A 237 13.51 13.58 -25.97
CA PRO A 237 14.63 13.52 -26.90
C PRO A 237 14.92 14.95 -27.36
N LEU A 238 16.17 15.38 -27.20
CA LEU A 238 16.64 16.66 -27.75
C LEU A 238 16.24 16.67 -29.22
N ALA A 239 15.45 17.68 -29.62
CA ALA A 239 15.09 17.88 -31.01
C ALA A 239 16.38 17.85 -31.85
N PRO A 240 16.39 17.17 -33.01
CA PRO A 240 17.56 17.17 -33.86
C PRO A 240 17.90 18.62 -34.18
N MET A 241 19.13 19.04 -33.87
CA MET A 241 19.64 20.31 -34.36
C MET A 241 19.67 20.21 -35.88
N ILE A 242 18.78 20.95 -36.55
CA ILE A 242 18.79 21.19 -38.00
C ILE A 242 19.85 22.25 -38.28
#